data_AF-A0A2V6U1T9-F1
#
_entry.id   AF-A0A2V6U1T9-F1
#
_cell.length_a   1.000
_cell.length_b   1.000
_cell.length_c   1.000
_cell.angle_alpha   90.00
_cell.angle_beta   90.00
_cell.angle_gamma   90.00
#
_symmetry.space_group_name_H-M   'P 1'
#
loop_
_entity.id
_entity.type
_entity.pdbx_description
1 polymer ?
#
loop_
_entity_poly.entity_id
_entity_poly.type
_entity_poly.pdbx_seq_one_letter_code
_entity_poly.pdbx_strand_id
1 'polypeptide(L)'
;MAASIIVADRVTKVFEAGRRDEVVALKNLSLEVTEGEFLCLVGGSGCGKTTFLNLVAGFLPPTEGVIYLRGRAIAGIEPRAGMIFQSYALLPWKTVAGNVEFGPKMKRLPRAERR
;
A
#
# COMPACT_ATOMS: atom_id res chain seq x y z
N MET A 1 -9.58 -6.61 23.14
CA MET A 1 -9.98 -6.64 21.72
C MET A 1 -8.77 -6.25 20.90
N ALA A 2 -8.45 -6.97 19.82
CA ALA A 2 -7.31 -6.62 18.97
C ALA A 2 -7.55 -5.27 18.30
N ALA A 3 -6.54 -4.40 18.26
CA ALA A 3 -6.69 -3.08 17.67
C ALA A 3 -6.71 -3.17 16.13
N SER A 4 -7.65 -2.49 15.49
CA SER A 4 -7.72 -2.38 14.03
C SER A 4 -6.52 -1.59 13.52
N ILE A 5 -5.72 -2.19 12.64
CA ILE A 5 -4.53 -1.55 12.06
C ILE A 5 -4.86 -0.91 10.70
N ILE A 6 -5.68 -1.55 9.87
CA ILE A 6 -6.14 -1.01 8.59
C ILE A 6 -7.67 -1.02 8.58
N VAL A 7 -8.28 0.10 8.19
CA VAL A 7 -9.74 0.20 8.00
C VAL A 7 -10.00 0.86 6.65
N ALA A 8 -10.59 0.13 5.72
CA ALA A 8 -11.15 0.66 4.48
C ALA A 8 -12.66 0.84 4.69
N ASP A 9 -13.17 2.06 4.51
CA ASP A 9 -14.60 2.38 4.62
C ASP A 9 -15.16 2.81 3.27
N ARG A 10 -16.01 1.95 2.67
CA ARG A 10 -16.72 2.19 1.41
C ARG A 10 -15.81 2.69 0.27
N VAL A 11 -14.64 2.07 0.14
CA VAL A 11 -13.60 2.51 -0.80
C VAL A 11 -13.96 2.15 -2.24
N THR A 12 -14.01 3.17 -3.09
CA THR A 12 -14.15 3.01 -4.55
C THR A 12 -12.91 3.57 -5.23
N LYS A 13 -12.42 2.87 -6.26
CA LYS A 13 -11.36 3.36 -7.14
C LYS A 13 -11.75 3.17 -8.59
N VAL A 14 -11.87 4.29 -9.28
CA VAL A 14 -12.10 4.37 -10.73
C VAL A 14 -10.83 4.93 -11.37
N PHE A 15 -10.43 4.34 -12.50
CA PHE A 15 -9.40 4.89 -13.38
C PHE A 15 -10.05 5.40 -14.66
N GLU A 16 -9.68 6.60 -15.07
CA GLU A 16 -10.05 7.15 -16.37
C GLU A 16 -9.13 6.52 -17.43
N ALA A 17 -9.64 5.58 -18.23
CA ALA A 17 -8.88 4.97 -19.32
C ALA A 17 -9.17 5.69 -20.64
N GLY A 18 -8.55 6.87 -20.83
CA GLY A 18 -8.64 7.59 -22.10
C GLY A 18 -10.08 7.95 -22.51
N ARG A 19 -10.32 8.08 -23.83
CA ARG A 19 -11.42 8.90 -24.37
C ARG A 19 -12.86 8.43 -24.10
N ARG A 20 -13.15 7.20 -23.61
CA ARG A 20 -14.56 6.78 -23.37
C ARG A 20 -14.84 5.76 -22.27
N ASP A 21 -13.87 5.02 -21.72
CA ASP A 21 -14.20 3.94 -20.79
C ASP A 21 -13.56 4.15 -19.40
N GLU A 22 -14.41 4.30 -18.39
CA GLU A 22 -14.01 4.27 -16.99
C GLU A 22 -13.82 2.82 -16.53
N VAL A 23 -12.73 2.54 -15.82
CA VAL A 23 -12.47 1.23 -15.22
C VAL A 23 -12.67 1.30 -13.72
N VAL A 24 -13.74 0.68 -13.22
CA VAL A 24 -13.99 0.52 -11.79
C VAL A 24 -13.15 -0.63 -11.25
N ALA A 25 -12.00 -0.30 -10.65
CA ALA A 25 -11.06 -1.29 -10.11
C ALA A 25 -11.46 -1.80 -8.72
N LEU A 26 -12.09 -0.95 -7.90
CA LEU A 26 -12.69 -1.31 -6.62
C LEU A 26 -14.04 -0.59 -6.51
N LYS A 27 -15.06 -1.26 -6.01
CA LYS A 27 -16.41 -0.71 -5.85
C LYS A 27 -16.89 -0.94 -4.43
N ASN A 28 -17.04 0.15 -3.66
CA ASN A 28 -17.61 0.14 -2.32
C ASN A 28 -17.01 -0.94 -1.39
N LEU A 29 -15.68 -1.05 -1.36
CA LEU A 29 -14.97 -2.03 -0.53
C LEU A 29 -14.89 -1.55 0.92
N SER A 30 -15.45 -2.32 1.84
CA SER A 30 -15.23 -2.16 3.28
C SER A 30 -14.48 -3.37 3.83
N LEU A 31 -13.36 -3.13 4.50
CA LEU A 31 -12.49 -4.18 5.04
C LEU A 31 -11.75 -3.65 6.27
N GLU A 32 -11.64 -4.50 7.28
CA GLU A 32 -10.90 -4.23 8.50
C GLU A 32 -9.84 -5.30 8.70
N VAL A 33 -8.63 -4.89 9.06
CA VAL A 33 -7.52 -5.78 9.41
C VAL A 33 -7.07 -5.44 10.81
N THR A 34 -6.93 -6.46 11.64
CA THR A 34 -6.48 -6.35 13.02
C THR A 34 -4.95 -6.44 13.15
N GLU A 35 -4.41 -5.88 14.21
CA GLU A 35 -2.97 -5.93 14.47
C GLU A 35 -2.49 -7.38 14.66
N GLY A 36 -1.44 -7.76 13.92
CA GLY A 36 -0.89 -9.12 13.90
C GLY A 36 -1.59 -10.07 12.93
N GLU A 37 -2.64 -9.63 12.24
CA GLU A 37 -3.34 -10.44 11.26
C GLU A 37 -2.55 -10.60 9.96
N PHE A 38 -2.59 -11.81 9.40
CA PHE A 38 -2.03 -12.12 8.09
C PHE A 38 -3.14 -12.24 7.04
N LEU A 39 -3.40 -11.15 6.33
CA LEU A 39 -4.42 -11.08 5.29
C LEU A 39 -3.89 -11.55 3.93
N CYS A 40 -4.60 -12.49 3.29
CA CYS A 40 -4.34 -12.93 1.92
C CYS A 40 -5.42 -12.42 0.97
N LEU A 41 -5.05 -11.67 -0.07
CA LEU A 41 -5.96 -11.24 -1.14
C LEU A 41 -5.82 -12.16 -2.35
N VAL A 42 -6.89 -12.88 -2.70
CA VAL A 42 -6.91 -13.87 -3.79
C VAL A 42 -8.00 -13.52 -4.80
N GLY A 43 -7.69 -13.66 -6.09
CA GLY A 43 -8.62 -13.42 -7.20
C GLY A 43 -7.89 -13.37 -8.54
N GLY A 44 -8.64 -13.43 -9.64
CA GLY A 44 -8.09 -13.41 -11.01
C GLY A 44 -7.31 -12.13 -11.36
N SER A 45 -6.61 -12.13 -12.50
CA SER A 45 -5.95 -10.91 -12.99
C SER A 45 -6.98 -9.79 -13.19
N GLY A 46 -6.63 -8.56 -12.84
CA GLY A 46 -7.52 -7.39 -13.00
C GLY A 46 -8.58 -7.18 -11.91
N CYS A 47 -8.72 -8.08 -10.92
CA CYS A 47 -9.76 -7.95 -9.89
C CYS A 47 -9.50 -6.88 -8.79
N GLY A 48 -8.52 -5.98 -8.97
CA GLY A 48 -8.28 -4.87 -8.04
C GLY A 48 -7.32 -5.11 -6.87
N LYS A 49 -6.69 -6.29 -6.74
CA LYS A 49 -5.75 -6.59 -5.63
C LYS A 49 -4.60 -5.60 -5.51
N THR A 50 -3.84 -5.43 -6.60
CA THR A 50 -2.71 -4.50 -6.65
C THR A 50 -3.19 -3.06 -6.47
N THR A 51 -4.39 -2.73 -6.97
CA THR A 51 -5.02 -1.43 -6.74
C THR A 51 -5.26 -1.19 -5.25
N PHE A 52 -5.82 -2.16 -4.53
CA PHE A 52 -6.03 -2.05 -3.08
C PHE A 52 -4.71 -1.89 -2.31
N LEU A 53 -3.70 -2.72 -2.62
CA LEU A 53 -2.38 -2.59 -1.99
C LEU A 53 -1.74 -1.22 -2.23
N ASN A 54 -1.88 -0.67 -3.45
CA ASN A 54 -1.39 0.68 -3.77
C ASN A 54 -2.14 1.79 -3.03
N LEU A 55 -3.45 1.64 -2.81
CA LEU A 55 -4.24 2.58 -2.00
C LEU A 55 -3.78 2.55 -0.53
N VAL A 56 -3.55 1.36 0.04
CA VAL A 56 -3.04 1.20 1.42
C VAL A 56 -1.61 1.72 1.56
N ALA A 57 -0.76 1.57 0.54
CA ALA A 57 0.58 2.17 0.52
C ALA A 57 0.56 3.71 0.34
N GLY A 58 -0.60 4.27 -0.02
CA GLY A 58 -0.74 5.70 -0.31
C GLY A 58 -0.17 6.13 -1.65
N PHE A 59 0.10 5.18 -2.57
CA PHE A 59 0.55 5.46 -3.93
C PHE A 59 -0.59 5.93 -4.84
N LEU A 60 -1.81 5.56 -4.50
CA LEU A 60 -3.02 6.01 -5.18
C LEU A 60 -3.98 6.62 -4.16
N PRO A 61 -4.68 7.71 -4.48
CA PRO A 61 -5.84 8.14 -3.71
C PRO A 61 -7.08 7.32 -4.12
N PRO A 62 -8.00 7.03 -3.18
CA PRO A 62 -9.32 6.51 -3.53
C PRO A 62 -10.11 7.55 -4.33
N THR A 63 -11.06 7.10 -5.15
CA THR A 63 -12.03 8.00 -5.81
C THR A 63 -13.13 8.40 -4.82
N GLU A 64 -13.59 7.44 -4.01
CA GLU A 64 -14.54 7.66 -2.92
C GLU A 64 -14.16 6.81 -1.71
N GLY A 65 -14.69 7.18 -0.54
CA GLY A 65 -14.40 6.51 0.72
C GLY A 65 -13.03 6.89 1.27
N VAL A 66 -12.57 6.14 2.27
CA VAL A 66 -11.34 6.45 3.01
C VAL A 66 -10.67 5.18 3.51
N ILE A 67 -9.34 5.20 3.56
CA ILE A 67 -8.54 4.18 4.21
C ILE A 67 -7.82 4.81 5.40
N TYR A 68 -7.87 4.14 6.55
CA TYR A 68 -7.14 4.51 7.75
C TYR A 68 -6.04 3.50 8.03
N LEU A 69 -4.85 3.99 8.40
CA LEU A 69 -3.77 3.20 9.01
C LEU A 69 -3.55 3.67 10.45
N ARG A 70 -3.80 2.77 11.41
CA ARG A 70 -3.73 3.04 12.86
C ARG A 70 -4.53 4.31 13.23
N GLY A 71 -5.78 4.36 12.78
CA GLY A 71 -6.71 5.47 13.03
C GLY A 71 -6.42 6.78 12.30
N ARG A 72 -5.38 6.84 11.44
CA ARG A 72 -5.06 8.05 10.64
C ARG A 72 -5.40 7.80 9.18
N ALA A 73 -6.14 8.74 8.57
CA ALA A 73 -6.48 8.66 7.15
C ALA A 73 -5.22 8.71 6.28
N ILE A 74 -5.17 7.87 5.25
CA ILE A 74 -4.09 7.84 4.27
C ILE A 74 -4.39 8.92 3.21
N ALA A 75 -3.55 9.95 3.16
CA ALA A 75 -3.71 11.09 2.26
C ALA A 75 -2.56 11.20 1.21
N GLY A 76 -1.68 10.20 1.17
CA GLY A 76 -0.50 10.16 0.32
C GLY A 76 0.43 9.04 0.79
N ILE A 77 1.66 9.02 0.27
CA ILE A 77 2.64 7.97 0.55
C ILE A 77 2.76 7.73 2.06
N GLU A 78 2.53 6.50 2.49
CA GLU A 78 2.49 6.14 3.91
C GLU A 78 3.83 5.53 4.36
N PRO A 79 4.71 6.28 5.05
CA PRO A 79 6.04 5.80 5.42
C PRO A 79 6.03 4.70 6.50
N ARG A 80 4.88 4.43 7.12
CA ARG A 80 4.67 3.32 8.06
C ARG A 80 4.30 2.01 7.34
N ALA A 81 3.96 2.06 6.05
CA ALA A 81 3.69 0.90 5.22
C ALA A 81 4.94 0.51 4.42
N GLY A 82 5.47 -0.69 4.67
CA GLY A 82 6.48 -1.29 3.81
C GLY A 82 5.81 -2.00 2.64
N MET A 83 6.34 -1.84 1.43
CA MET A 83 5.81 -2.51 0.23
C MET A 83 6.90 -3.32 -0.47
N ILE A 84 6.55 -4.53 -0.87
CA ILE A 84 7.37 -5.40 -1.71
C ILE A 84 6.60 -5.58 -3.03
N PHE A 85 7.29 -5.34 -4.14
CA PHE A 85 6.69 -5.39 -5.47
C PHE A 85 6.86 -6.77 -6.10
N GLN A 86 5.94 -7.13 -7.01
CA GLN A 86 6.00 -8.38 -7.76
C GLN A 86 7.24 -8.44 -8.67
N SER A 87 7.58 -7.32 -9.32
CA SER A 87 8.84 -7.16 -10.04
C SER A 87 9.94 -6.67 -9.11
N TYR A 88 11.18 -7.10 -9.33
CA TYR A 88 12.33 -6.64 -8.54
C TYR A 88 12.52 -5.12 -8.65
N ALA A 89 12.11 -4.39 -7.62
CA ALA A 89 12.32 -2.95 -7.48
C ALA A 89 13.64 -2.66 -6.73
N LEU A 90 14.70 -3.40 -7.09
CA LEU A 90 16.03 -3.24 -6.49
C LEU A 90 16.82 -2.16 -7.23
N LEU A 91 17.78 -1.56 -6.52
CA LEU A 91 18.77 -0.65 -7.08
C LEU A 91 19.94 -1.49 -7.60
N PRO A 92 20.07 -1.71 -8.93
CA PRO A 92 21.00 -2.70 -9.49
C PRO A 92 22.47 -2.33 -9.30
N TRP A 93 22.77 -1.05 -9.07
CA TRP A 93 24.11 -0.55 -8.76
C TRP A 93 24.47 -0.63 -7.27
N LYS A 94 23.63 -1.25 -6.41
CA LYS A 94 23.91 -1.45 -4.99
C LYS A 94 24.11 -2.92 -4.66
N THR A 95 24.92 -3.17 -3.64
CA THR A 95 25.00 -4.48 -3.00
C THR A 95 23.66 -4.84 -2.33
N VAL A 96 23.49 -6.11 -1.95
CA VAL A 96 22.33 -6.57 -1.17
C VAL A 96 22.15 -5.74 0.10
N ALA A 97 23.20 -5.63 0.92
CA ALA A 97 23.20 -4.79 2.12
C ALA A 97 22.86 -3.32 1.78
N GLY A 98 23.39 -2.78 0.68
CA GLY A 98 23.08 -1.42 0.24
C GLY A 98 21.61 -1.21 -0.14
N ASN A 99 20.91 -2.23 -0.64
CA ASN A 99 19.47 -2.18 -0.90
C ASN A 99 18.67 -2.22 0.41
N VAL A 100 19.04 -3.10 1.35
CA VAL A 100 18.38 -3.21 2.67
C VAL A 100 18.57 -1.93 3.50
N GLU A 101 19.78 -1.38 3.54
CA GLU A 101 20.11 -0.14 4.27
C GLU A 101 19.44 1.11 3.69
N PHE A 102 18.89 1.04 2.46
CA PHE A 102 18.37 2.23 1.76
C PHE A 102 17.25 2.93 2.54
N GLY A 103 16.24 2.19 2.99
CA GLY A 103 15.13 2.74 3.80
C GLY A 103 15.60 3.38 5.10
N PRO A 104 16.35 2.65 5.97
CA PRO A 104 16.98 3.20 7.17
C PRO A 104 17.83 4.46 6.90
N LYS A 105 18.59 4.48 5.79
CA LYS A 105 19.39 5.63 5.36
C LYS A 105 18.52 6.83 5.00
N MET A 106 17.40 6.64 4.29
CA MET A 106 16.45 7.72 3.96
C MET A 106 15.79 8.30 5.22
N LYS A 107 15.59 7.49 6.26
CA LYS A 107 15.15 7.92 7.60
C LYS A 107 16.25 8.60 8.43
N ARG A 108 17.46 8.79 7.87
CA ARG A 108 18.63 9.41 8.51
C ARG A 108 19.10 8.70 9.79
N LEU A 109 18.83 7.41 9.95
CA LEU A 109 19.32 6.64 11.10
C LEU A 109 20.85 6.59 11.13
N PRO A 110 21.52 6.52 12.30
CA PRO A 110 22.97 6.34 12.38
C PRO A 110 23.45 5.05 11.71
N ARG A 111 24.70 5.01 11.21
CA ARG A 111 25.23 3.83 10.47
C ARG A 111 25.16 2.53 11.29
N ALA A 112 25.31 2.63 12.61
CA ALA A 112 25.22 1.48 13.52
C ALA A 112 23.81 0.86 13.58
N GLU A 113 22.77 1.62 13.27
CA GLU A 113 21.35 1.21 13.35
C GLU A 113 20.75 0.85 11.98
N ARG A 114 21.53 0.88 10.89
CA ARG A 114 21.04 0.58 9.54
C ARG A 114 21.17 -0.89 9.14
N ARG A 115 21.90 -1.69 9.93
CA ARG A 115 22.25 -3.08 9.63
C ARG A 115 21.24 -4.07 10.19
#